data_AF-A0A3G1J9I7-F1
#
_entry.id   AF-A0A3G1J9I7-F1
#
_cell.length_a   1.000
_cell.length_b   1.000
_cell.length_c   1.000
_cell.angle_alpha   90.00
_cell.angle_beta   90.00
_cell.angle_gamma   90.00
#
_symmetry.space_group_name_H-M   'P 1'
#
loop_
_entity.id
_entity.type
_entity.pdbx_description
1 polymer ?
#
loop_
_entity_poly.entity_id
_entity_poly.type
_entity_poly.pdbx_seq_one_letter_code
_entity_poly.pdbx_strand_id
1 'polypeptide(L)'
;KQLLEAGVHFGHQTRRWNPKMAKYIFTERNGIHVIDLQQTVKYADQAYDFMRDAAANDAVILFVGTKKQAAEAVKEEAERAGQYYINHRWLGGTLTNWTTIQKRVARLKEIKRMEEEGIFEVLPKKEVALLNKQRA
;
A
#
# COMPACT_ATOMS: atom_id res chain seq x y z
N LYS A 1 22.21 14.00 -3.72
CA LYS A 1 22.14 14.21 -5.19
C LYS A 1 20.99 13.43 -5.80
N GLN A 2 20.91 12.10 -5.58
CA GLN A 2 19.84 11.23 -6.09
C GLN A 2 18.41 11.72 -5.79
N LEU A 3 18.10 12.18 -4.57
CA LEU A 3 16.76 12.69 -4.22
C LEU A 3 16.35 13.93 -5.04
N LEU A 4 17.31 14.79 -5.38
CA LEU A 4 17.05 15.98 -6.17
C LEU A 4 16.78 15.60 -7.64
N GLU A 5 17.59 14.69 -8.18
CA GLU A 5 17.46 14.16 -9.55
C GLU A 5 16.16 13.37 -9.74
N ALA A 6 15.73 12.61 -8.74
CA ALA A 6 14.47 11.87 -8.74
C ALA A 6 13.23 12.77 -8.60
N GLY A 7 13.41 14.09 -8.36
CA GLY A 7 12.29 15.03 -8.28
C GLY A 7 11.43 14.89 -7.00
N VAL A 8 11.90 14.23 -5.95
CA VAL A 8 11.10 14.00 -4.73
C VAL A 8 10.84 15.25 -3.90
N HIS A 9 11.52 16.36 -4.21
CA HIS A 9 11.38 17.65 -3.55
C HIS A 9 10.14 18.43 -4.01
N PHE A 10 9.48 18.01 -5.10
CA PHE A 10 8.29 18.69 -5.61
C PHE A 10 7.06 18.30 -4.79
N GLY A 11 6.44 19.30 -4.17
CA GLY A 11 5.16 19.18 -3.49
C GLY A 11 3.97 19.48 -4.40
N HIS A 12 2.85 19.89 -3.78
CA HIS A 12 1.65 20.31 -4.50
C HIS A 12 1.63 21.84 -4.70
N GLN A 13 0.63 22.30 -5.45
CA GLN A 13 0.32 23.73 -5.59
C GLN A 13 -0.01 24.37 -4.23
N THR A 14 0.33 25.65 -4.06
CA THR A 14 0.11 26.40 -2.81
C THR A 14 -1.32 26.42 -2.31
N ARG A 15 -2.31 26.37 -3.22
CA ARG A 15 -3.73 26.28 -2.84
C ARG A 15 -4.15 24.93 -2.24
N ARG A 16 -3.34 23.88 -2.40
CA ARG A 16 -3.63 22.50 -1.96
C ARG A 16 -2.57 22.03 -0.97
N TRP A 17 -2.36 22.82 0.09
CA TRP A 17 -1.42 22.50 1.16
C TRP A 17 -2.12 22.38 2.51
N ASN A 18 -1.47 21.71 3.45
CA ASN A 18 -1.92 21.65 4.85
C ASN A 18 -1.03 22.59 5.67
N PRO A 19 -1.57 23.57 6.41
CA PRO A 19 -0.79 24.52 7.20
C PRO A 19 0.22 23.88 8.17
N LYS A 20 -0.07 22.67 8.68
CA LYS A 20 0.84 21.92 9.54
C LYS A 20 2.15 21.51 8.85
N MET A 21 2.19 21.55 7.52
CA MET A 21 3.36 21.24 6.72
C MET A 21 4.35 22.40 6.58
N ALA A 22 4.03 23.60 7.11
CA ALA A 22 4.88 24.79 6.98
C ALA A 22 6.35 24.53 7.37
N LYS A 23 6.57 23.78 8.45
CA LYS A 23 7.92 23.43 8.94
C LYS A 23 8.72 22.50 8.01
N TYR A 24 8.06 21.78 7.11
CA TYR A 24 8.68 20.85 6.16
C TYR A 24 8.84 21.46 4.75
N ILE A 25 8.24 22.64 4.52
CA ILE A 25 8.32 23.35 3.24
C ILE A 25 9.55 24.26 3.30
N PHE A 26 10.47 24.07 2.36
CA PHE A 26 11.67 24.90 2.23
C PHE A 26 11.36 26.24 1.58
N THR A 27 10.67 26.22 0.43
CA THR A 27 10.30 27.43 -0.31
C THR A 27 9.16 27.15 -1.29
N GLU A 28 8.71 28.18 -2.01
CA GLU A 28 7.77 28.07 -3.12
C GLU A 28 8.47 28.53 -4.41
N ARG A 29 8.28 27.77 -5.50
CA ARG A 29 8.74 28.17 -6.84
C ARG A 29 7.61 27.95 -7.83
N ASN A 30 7.25 28.99 -8.59
CA ASN A 30 6.21 28.93 -9.62
C ASN A 30 4.87 28.34 -9.11
N GLY A 31 4.46 28.69 -7.87
CA GLY A 31 3.21 28.19 -7.29
C GLY A 31 3.26 26.76 -6.75
N ILE A 32 4.43 26.10 -6.73
CA ILE A 32 4.64 24.75 -6.21
C ILE A 32 5.51 24.80 -4.96
N HIS A 33 5.07 24.12 -3.89
CA HIS A 33 5.89 23.98 -2.68
C HIS A 33 7.08 23.05 -2.93
N VAL A 34 8.25 23.46 -2.45
CA VAL A 34 9.48 22.66 -2.44
C VAL A 34 9.69 22.14 -1.01
N ILE A 35 9.82 20.82 -0.87
CA ILE A 35 10.01 20.14 0.41
C ILE A 35 11.49 20.19 0.81
N ASP A 36 11.76 20.37 2.10
CA ASP A 36 13.11 20.34 2.65
C ASP A 36 13.70 18.92 2.64
N LEU A 37 14.68 18.72 1.75
CA LEU A 37 15.37 17.44 1.61
C LEU A 37 16.32 17.13 2.78
N GLN A 38 16.86 18.12 3.49
CA GLN A 38 17.71 17.85 4.66
C GLN A 38 16.87 17.24 5.78
N GLN A 39 15.67 17.78 6.00
CA GLN A 39 14.70 17.18 6.92
C GLN A 39 14.26 15.79 6.45
N THR A 40 14.02 15.62 5.15
CA THR A 40 13.60 14.33 4.58
C THR A 40 14.62 13.23 4.86
N VAL A 41 15.92 13.49 4.66
CA VAL A 41 16.99 12.52 4.95
C VAL A 41 16.99 12.15 6.43
N LYS A 42 16.94 13.15 7.32
CA LYS A 42 16.92 12.89 8.78
C LYS A 42 15.74 12.03 9.21
N TYR A 43 14.52 12.30 8.71
CA TYR A 43 13.35 11.49 9.05
C TYR A 43 13.35 10.12 8.37
N ALA A 44 13.95 10.01 7.18
CA ALA A 44 14.13 8.73 6.51
C ALA A 44 15.08 7.81 7.30
N ASP A 45 16.18 8.35 7.84
CA ASP A 45 17.11 7.60 8.70
C ASP A 45 16.41 7.11 9.98
N GLN A 46 15.63 7.98 10.64
CA GLN A 46 14.83 7.58 11.82
C GLN A 46 13.81 6.50 11.51
N ALA A 47 13.12 6.60 10.37
CA ALA A 47 12.17 5.58 9.93
C ALA A 47 12.90 4.27 9.59
N TYR A 48 14.08 4.34 8.98
CA TYR A 48 14.89 3.17 8.67
C TYR A 48 15.33 2.43 9.94
N ASP A 49 15.83 3.16 10.95
CA ASP A 49 16.22 2.58 12.23
C ASP A 49 15.04 1.86 12.91
N PHE A 50 13.86 2.51 12.95
CA PHE A 50 12.65 1.88 13.48
C PHE A 50 12.28 0.61 12.70
N MET A 51 12.32 0.66 11.36
CA MET A 51 11.98 -0.48 10.51
C MET A 51 12.95 -1.64 10.67
N ARG A 52 14.25 -1.35 10.82
CA ARG A 52 15.29 -2.35 11.11
C ARG A 52 14.98 -3.05 12.43
N ASP A 53 14.70 -2.29 13.48
CA ASP A 53 14.45 -2.83 14.80
C ASP A 53 13.12 -3.61 14.84
N ALA A 54 12.08 -3.14 14.13
CA ALA A 54 10.82 -3.87 13.98
C ALA A 54 11.01 -5.19 13.24
N ALA A 55 11.77 -5.19 12.14
CA ALA A 55 12.09 -6.41 11.39
C ALA A 55 12.90 -7.40 12.23
N ALA A 56 13.83 -6.93 13.07
CA ALA A 56 14.59 -7.78 13.99
C ALA A 56 13.72 -8.44 15.07
N ASN A 57 12.54 -7.89 15.35
CA ASN A 57 11.55 -8.44 16.27
C ASN A 57 10.42 -9.22 15.57
N ASP A 58 10.66 -9.69 14.33
CA ASP A 58 9.69 -10.42 13.51
C ASP A 58 8.34 -9.69 13.31
N ALA A 59 8.37 -8.35 13.32
CA ALA A 59 7.16 -7.57 13.10
C ALA A 59 6.65 -7.75 11.67
N VAL A 60 5.32 -7.87 11.55
CA VAL A 60 4.64 -7.92 10.26
C VAL A 60 4.40 -6.51 9.74
N ILE A 61 4.89 -6.22 8.54
CA ILE A 61 4.83 -4.89 7.91
C ILE A 61 3.81 -4.94 6.78
N LEU A 62 2.92 -3.95 6.75
CA LEU A 62 1.91 -3.81 5.71
C LEU A 62 2.21 -2.60 4.82
N PHE A 63 2.51 -2.85 3.56
CA PHE A 63 2.71 -1.81 2.56
C PHE A 63 1.36 -1.39 1.97
N VAL A 64 1.14 -0.08 1.79
CA VAL A 64 -0.14 0.43 1.28
C VAL A 64 0.09 1.50 0.22
N GLY A 65 -0.44 1.28 -0.99
CA GLY A 65 -0.28 2.20 -2.11
C GLY A 65 -1.37 2.01 -3.15
N THR A 66 -2.47 2.75 -3.03
CA THR A 66 -3.68 2.53 -3.85
C THR A 66 -3.72 3.40 -5.12
N LYS A 67 -2.79 4.34 -5.26
CA LYS A 67 -2.70 5.23 -6.42
C LYS A 67 -2.08 4.47 -7.60
N LYS A 68 -2.55 4.75 -8.82
CA LYS A 68 -2.03 4.11 -10.04
C LYS A 68 -0.51 4.21 -10.17
N GLN A 69 0.08 5.34 -9.79
CA GLN A 69 1.53 5.56 -9.85
C GLN A 69 2.33 4.80 -8.77
N ALA A 70 1.68 4.37 -7.69
CA ALA A 70 2.32 3.72 -6.55
C ALA A 70 2.02 2.22 -6.47
N ALA A 71 0.94 1.77 -7.13
CA ALA A 71 0.41 0.42 -6.97
C ALA A 71 1.41 -0.67 -7.34
N GLU A 72 2.12 -0.52 -8.46
CA GLU A 72 3.10 -1.53 -8.88
C GLU A 72 4.37 -1.47 -8.02
N ALA A 73 4.93 -0.27 -7.82
CA ALA A 73 6.12 -0.09 -6.97
C ALA A 73 5.93 -0.63 -5.53
N VAL A 74 4.76 -0.41 -4.94
CA VAL A 74 4.44 -0.95 -3.61
C VAL A 74 4.36 -2.46 -3.60
N LYS A 75 3.78 -3.06 -4.64
CA LYS A 75 3.69 -4.51 -4.78
C LYS A 75 5.08 -5.14 -4.95
N GLU A 76 5.86 -4.62 -5.89
CA GLU A 76 7.20 -5.13 -6.20
C GLU A 76 8.13 -5.10 -4.98
N GLU A 77 8.18 -3.98 -4.25
CA GLU A 77 9.05 -3.86 -3.08
C GLU A 77 8.55 -4.66 -1.88
N ALA A 78 7.23 -4.81 -1.70
CA ALA A 78 6.69 -5.67 -0.65
C ALA A 78 6.98 -7.16 -0.91
N GLU A 79 6.82 -7.61 -2.16
CA GLU A 79 7.16 -8.98 -2.57
C GLU A 79 8.66 -9.25 -2.42
N ARG A 80 9.51 -8.30 -2.79
CA ARG A 80 10.96 -8.37 -2.59
C ARG A 80 11.34 -8.45 -1.10
N ALA A 81 10.62 -7.74 -0.24
CA ALA A 81 10.83 -7.77 1.21
C ALA A 81 10.17 -8.97 1.90
N GLY A 82 9.37 -9.77 1.20
CA GLY A 82 8.60 -10.88 1.77
C GLY A 82 7.47 -10.43 2.71
N GLN A 83 6.96 -9.22 2.53
CA GLN A 83 5.96 -8.58 3.40
C GLN A 83 4.61 -8.43 2.69
N TYR A 84 3.56 -8.10 3.44
CA TYR A 84 2.20 -7.98 2.91
C TYR A 84 1.94 -6.60 2.30
N TYR A 85 1.07 -6.52 1.28
CA TYR A 85 0.71 -5.26 0.65
C TYR A 85 -0.78 -5.12 0.31
N ILE A 86 -1.22 -3.87 0.16
CA ILE A 86 -2.49 -3.46 -0.43
C ILE A 86 -2.21 -2.39 -1.48
N ASN A 87 -2.30 -2.78 -2.75
CA ASN A 87 -2.09 -1.89 -3.91
C ASN A 87 -3.37 -1.52 -4.67
N HIS A 88 -4.50 -2.13 -4.29
CA HIS A 88 -5.83 -1.83 -4.82
C HIS A 88 -6.60 -0.95 -3.82
N ARG A 89 -7.92 -1.13 -3.71
CA ARG A 89 -8.75 -0.36 -2.78
C ARG A 89 -8.52 -0.82 -1.33
N TRP A 90 -8.21 0.13 -0.45
CA TRP A 90 -8.29 -0.10 1.00
C TRP A 90 -9.75 -0.16 1.46
N LEU A 91 -10.17 -1.31 1.99
CA LEU A 91 -11.51 -1.46 2.54
C LEU A 91 -11.57 -0.88 3.95
N GLY A 92 -12.58 -0.07 4.23
CA GLY A 92 -12.83 0.41 5.59
C GLY A 92 -13.02 -0.78 6.53
N GLY A 93 -12.38 -0.76 7.69
CA GLY A 93 -12.43 -1.87 8.64
C GLY A 93 -11.39 -2.97 8.42
N THR A 94 -10.46 -2.84 7.46
CA THR A 94 -9.41 -3.85 7.20
C THR A 94 -8.62 -4.22 8.47
N LEU A 95 -8.24 -3.23 9.28
CA LEU A 95 -7.53 -3.46 10.54
C LEU A 95 -8.47 -3.49 11.76
N THR A 96 -9.52 -2.67 11.76
CA THR A 96 -10.37 -2.48 12.95
C THR A 96 -11.50 -3.50 13.07
N ASN A 97 -11.95 -4.12 11.97
CA ASN A 97 -12.97 -5.16 11.94
C ASN A 97 -12.39 -6.48 11.43
N TRP A 98 -11.37 -6.97 12.12
CA TRP A 98 -10.61 -8.14 11.71
C TRP A 98 -11.46 -9.41 11.61
N THR A 99 -12.42 -9.61 12.51
CA THR A 99 -13.29 -10.80 12.52
C THR A 99 -14.10 -10.95 11.22
N THR A 100 -14.56 -9.84 10.63
CA THR A 100 -15.29 -9.87 9.37
C THR A 100 -14.35 -10.08 8.18
N ILE A 101 -13.18 -9.44 8.22
CA ILE A 101 -12.16 -9.55 7.17
C ILE A 101 -11.61 -10.98 7.09
N GLN A 102 -11.35 -11.62 8.23
CA GLN A 102 -10.93 -13.02 8.29
C GLN A 102 -11.94 -13.97 7.61
N LYS A 103 -13.24 -13.76 7.81
CA LYS A 103 -14.28 -14.55 7.14
C LYS A 103 -14.23 -14.39 5.61
N ARG A 104 -13.94 -13.20 5.11
CA ARG A 104 -13.76 -12.95 3.67
C ARG A 104 -12.51 -13.63 3.12
N VAL A 105 -11.41 -13.59 3.85
CA VAL A 105 -10.18 -14.29 3.49
C VAL A 105 -10.38 -15.81 3.49
N ALA A 106 -11.06 -16.35 4.50
CA ALA A 106 -11.41 -17.77 4.56
C ALA A 106 -12.28 -18.19 3.37
N ARG A 107 -13.29 -17.38 3.02
CA ARG A 107 -14.14 -17.61 1.84
C ARG A 107 -13.34 -17.60 0.54
N LEU A 108 -12.37 -16.69 0.39
CA LEU A 108 -11.50 -16.67 -0.79
C LEU A 108 -10.66 -17.96 -0.90
N LYS A 109 -10.09 -18.44 0.22
CA LYS A 109 -9.35 -19.70 0.25
C LYS A 109 -10.22 -20.90 -0.10
N GLU A 110 -11.44 -20.94 0.41
CA GLU A 110 -12.42 -21.97 0.08
C GLU A 110 -12.74 -22.00 -1.42
N ILE A 111 -13.00 -20.84 -2.03
CA ILE A 111 -13.28 -20.74 -3.48
C ILE A 111 -12.08 -21.24 -4.30
N LYS A 112 -10.85 -20.87 -3.93
CA LYS A 112 -9.63 -21.37 -4.59
C LYS A 112 -9.49 -22.89 -4.47
N ARG A 113 -9.74 -23.46 -3.29
CA ARG A 113 -9.71 -24.90 -3.08
C ARG A 113 -10.75 -25.64 -3.93
N MET A 114 -11.98 -25.12 -4.02
CA MET A 114 -13.02 -25.71 -4.86
C MET A 114 -12.63 -25.75 -6.35
N GLU A 115 -11.89 -24.75 -6.82
CA GLU A 115 -11.37 -24.70 -8.18
C GLU A 115 -10.26 -25.74 -8.39
N GLU A 116 -9.32 -25.84 -7.46
CA GLU A 116 -8.23 -26.84 -7.49
C GLU A 116 -8.75 -28.28 -7.43
N GLU A 117 -9.83 -28.53 -6.67
CA GLU A 117 -10.49 -29.83 -6.56
C GLU A 117 -11.41 -30.17 -7.75
N GLY A 118 -11.51 -29.29 -8.77
CA GLY A 118 -12.33 -29.53 -9.97
C GLY A 118 -13.85 -29.39 -9.76
N ILE A 119 -14.29 -28.88 -8.60
CA ILE A 119 -15.72 -28.72 -8.28
C ILE A 119 -16.40 -27.75 -9.26
N PHE A 120 -15.67 -26.82 -9.85
CA PHE A 120 -16.21 -25.89 -10.84
C PHE A 120 -16.74 -26.60 -12.10
N GLU A 121 -16.22 -27.79 -12.43
CA GLU A 121 -16.62 -28.54 -13.63
C GLU A 121 -17.99 -29.20 -13.49
N VAL A 122 -18.40 -29.52 -12.26
CA VAL A 122 -19.69 -30.16 -11.96
C VAL A 122 -20.80 -29.15 -11.64
N LEU A 123 -20.45 -27.88 -11.42
CA LEU A 123 -21.40 -26.82 -11.09
C LEU A 123 -22.04 -26.20 -12.34
N PRO A 124 -23.30 -25.73 -12.24
CA PRO A 124 -23.91 -24.94 -13.31
C PRO A 124 -23.06 -23.71 -13.67
N LYS A 125 -22.95 -23.40 -14.97
CA LYS A 125 -22.16 -22.25 -15.47
C LYS A 125 -22.50 -20.92 -14.78
N LYS A 126 -23.76 -20.73 -14.40
CA LYS A 126 -24.22 -19.53 -13.67
C LYS A 126 -23.59 -19.41 -12.28
N GLU A 127 -23.44 -20.53 -11.58
CA GLU A 127 -22.84 -20.57 -10.24
C GLU A 127 -21.33 -20.37 -10.32
N VAL A 128 -20.68 -21.01 -11.30
CA VAL A 128 -19.25 -20.78 -11.61
C VAL A 128 -18.98 -19.30 -11.91
N ALA A 129 -19.85 -18.64 -12.68
CA ALA A 129 -19.72 -17.21 -12.95
C ALA A 129 -19.84 -16.34 -11.68
N LEU A 130 -20.72 -16.71 -10.74
CA LEU A 130 -20.87 -16.01 -9.48
C LEU A 130 -19.64 -16.21 -8.56
N LEU A 131 -19.10 -17.42 -8.50
CA LEU A 131 -17.88 -17.73 -7.74
C LEU A 131 -16.68 -16.96 -8.30
N ASN A 132 -16.54 -16.92 -9.62
CA ASN A 132 -15.50 -16.13 -10.29
C ASN A 132 -15.61 -14.63 -9.97
N LYS A 133 -16.83 -14.08 -9.92
CA LYS A 133 -17.06 -12.69 -9.52
C LYS A 133 -16.71 -12.40 -8.06
N GLN A 134 -16.81 -13.39 -7.17
CA GLN A 134 -16.41 -13.25 -5.76
C GLN A 134 -14.89 -13.39 -5.55
N ARG A 135 -14.21 -14.07 -6.48
CA ARG A 135 -12.74 -14.26 -6.47
C ARG A 135 -11.99 -13.02 -6.98
N ALA A 136 -12.56 -12.34 -7.98
CA ALA A 136 -12.01 -11.13 -8.61
C ALA A 136 -12.16 -9.90 -7.71
#